data_AF-A0AA87Q5X2-F1
#
_entry.id   AF-A0AA87Q5X2-F1
#
_cell.length_a   1.000
_cell.length_b   1.000
_cell.length_c   1.000
_cell.angle_alpha   90.00
_cell.angle_beta   90.00
_cell.angle_gamma   90.00
#
_symmetry.space_group_name_H-M   'P 1'
#
loop_
_entity.id
_entity.type
_entity.pdbx_description
1 polymer ?
#
loop_
_entity_poly.entity_id
_entity_poly.type
_entity_poly.pdbx_seq_one_letter_code
_entity_poly.pdbx_strand_id
1 'polypeptide(L)'
;MKRTEDDMTDIPPLPKSRRNLTDLDSLIADSIGRLGSYDGMHGASAGSRNVVDPSTTEEKPQAAAPPNPGSIDEKPERFQIALSGAVIIAAKLEALKQKTTASDITERALRSYLGMPPKA
;
A
#
# COMPACT_ATOMS: atom_id res chain seq x y z
N MET A 1 12.85 -49.87 38.96
CA MET A 1 11.39 -49.70 38.76
C MET A 1 11.17 -48.25 38.35
N LYS A 2 10.33 -48.05 37.32
CA LYS A 2 10.30 -46.88 36.43
C LYS A 2 9.82 -45.61 37.17
N ARG A 3 10.55 -44.50 37.01
CA ARG A 3 10.03 -43.16 37.27
C ARG A 3 9.26 -42.76 36.02
N THR A 4 7.97 -42.47 36.17
CA THR A 4 7.11 -41.88 35.14
C THR A 4 7.49 -40.41 35.00
N GLU A 5 8.36 -40.15 34.04
CA GLU A 5 8.69 -38.81 33.52
C GLU A 5 7.67 -38.46 32.43
N ASP A 6 6.40 -38.29 32.81
CA ASP A 6 5.32 -37.87 31.90
C ASP A 6 4.48 -36.76 32.55
N ASP A 7 5.14 -35.71 33.08
CA ASP A 7 4.46 -34.60 33.77
C ASP A 7 5.09 -33.23 33.48
N MET A 8 5.52 -32.97 32.24
CA MET A 8 6.10 -31.67 31.84
C MET A 8 5.66 -31.16 30.46
N THR A 9 4.73 -31.85 29.78
CA THR A 9 4.19 -31.39 28.48
C THR A 9 2.66 -31.37 28.46
N ASP A 10 2.04 -31.18 29.62
CA ASP A 10 0.60 -30.99 29.69
C ASP A 10 0.30 -29.50 29.42
N ILE A 11 0.43 -29.11 28.16
CA ILE A 11 0.05 -27.76 27.72
C ILE A 11 -1.47 -27.69 27.85
N PRO A 12 -2.03 -26.84 28.74
CA PRO A 12 -3.47 -26.74 28.87
C PRO A 12 -4.05 -26.33 27.51
N PRO A 13 -5.12 -26.98 27.04
CA PRO A 13 -5.66 -26.73 25.72
C PRO A 13 -6.03 -25.26 25.59
N LEU A 14 -5.45 -24.60 24.59
CA LEU A 14 -5.75 -23.19 24.31
C LEU A 14 -7.26 -23.06 24.03
N PRO A 15 -7.94 -22.08 24.64
CA PRO A 15 -9.36 -21.90 24.44
C PRO A 15 -9.62 -21.66 22.96
N LYS A 16 -10.34 -22.60 22.33
CA LYS A 16 -10.76 -22.47 20.93
C LYS A 16 -11.59 -21.20 20.83
N SER A 17 -11.13 -20.27 19.99
CA SER A 17 -11.83 -19.03 19.72
C SER A 17 -13.28 -19.36 19.35
N ARG A 18 -14.23 -18.98 20.21
CA ARG A 18 -15.67 -19.04 19.90
C ARG A 18 -16.10 -17.91 18.96
N ARG A 19 -15.16 -17.10 18.47
CA ARG A 19 -15.47 -16.05 17.49
C ARG A 19 -15.87 -16.74 16.19
N ASN A 20 -17.11 -16.51 15.79
CA ASN A 20 -17.62 -16.99 14.51
C ASN A 20 -16.74 -16.39 13.41
N LEU A 21 -16.06 -17.23 12.63
CA LEU A 21 -15.21 -16.77 11.53
C LEU A 21 -16.01 -15.95 10.50
N THR A 22 -17.31 -16.21 10.41
CA THR A 22 -18.27 -15.49 9.57
C THR A 22 -18.48 -14.03 10.01
N ASP A 23 -18.39 -13.74 11.31
CA ASP A 23 -18.47 -12.38 11.84
C ASP A 23 -17.16 -11.62 11.55
N LEU A 24 -16.02 -12.32 11.60
CA LEU A 24 -14.73 -11.76 11.18
C LEU A 24 -14.75 -11.41 9.68
N ASP A 25 -15.27 -12.31 8.84
CA ASP A 25 -15.38 -12.06 7.39
C ASP A 25 -16.35 -10.91 7.09
N SER A 26 -17.42 -10.77 7.88
CA SER A 26 -18.36 -9.64 7.78
C SER A 26 -17.70 -8.33 8.20
N LEU A 27 -16.94 -8.31 9.30
CA LEU A 27 -16.15 -7.15 9.73
C LEU A 27 -15.04 -6.80 8.72
N ILE A 28 -14.44 -7.78 8.07
CA ILE A 28 -13.45 -7.57 7.00
C ILE A 28 -14.13 -7.00 5.75
N ALA A 29 -15.31 -7.50 5.37
CA ALA A 29 -16.09 -6.96 4.25
C ALA A 29 -16.58 -5.52 4.53
N ASP A 30 -16.97 -5.22 5.76
CA ASP A 30 -17.38 -3.88 6.19
C ASP A 30 -16.18 -2.93 6.36
N SER A 31 -15.03 -3.43 6.83
CA SER A 31 -13.80 -2.64 7.05
C SER A 31 -12.98 -2.44 5.77
N ILE A 32 -12.97 -3.41 4.86
CA ILE A 32 -12.52 -3.25 3.47
C ILE A 32 -13.71 -2.71 2.70
N GLY A 33 -14.18 -1.54 3.16
CA GLY A 33 -15.30 -0.85 2.54
C GLY A 33 -15.09 -0.74 1.05
N ARG A 34 -16.21 -0.84 0.31
CA ARG A 34 -16.31 -0.49 -1.12
C ARG A 34 -15.28 0.59 -1.48
N LEU A 35 -14.33 0.24 -2.34
CA LEU A 35 -13.48 1.20 -3.03
C LEU A 35 -14.39 2.05 -3.94
N GLY A 36 -14.96 3.10 -3.37
CA GLY A 36 -15.91 3.98 -4.00
C GLY A 36 -16.12 5.23 -3.15
N SER A 37 -15.31 6.23 -3.46
CA SER A 37 -15.46 7.65 -3.08
C SER A 37 -15.21 8.01 -1.62
N TYR A 38 -13.98 8.44 -1.35
CA TYR A 38 -13.73 9.50 -0.37
C TYR A 38 -14.31 10.79 -0.97
N ASP A 39 -15.60 11.04 -0.75
CA ASP A 39 -16.17 12.37 -0.87
C ASP A 39 -16.83 12.75 0.46
N GLY A 40 -16.57 13.97 0.89
CA GLY A 40 -17.35 14.63 1.94
C GLY A 40 -17.03 14.25 3.38
N MET A 41 -16.36 15.16 4.08
CA MET A 41 -16.34 15.19 5.53
C MET A 41 -17.76 15.29 6.13
N HIS A 42 -17.96 14.65 7.28
CA HIS A 42 -19.01 14.90 8.29
C HIS A 42 -20.49 14.85 7.85
N GLY A 43 -21.27 14.00 8.53
CA GLY A 43 -22.71 14.28 8.70
C GLY A 43 -23.58 13.04 8.73
N ALA A 44 -24.42 12.95 9.76
CA ALA A 44 -25.41 11.90 9.93
C ALA A 44 -26.53 11.94 8.87
N SER A 45 -27.19 10.79 8.75
CA SER A 45 -28.63 10.62 8.52
C SER A 45 -29.15 10.43 7.09
N ALA A 46 -30.13 9.51 7.06
CA ALA A 46 -31.23 9.33 6.12
C ALA A 46 -30.90 8.71 4.76
N GLY A 47 -31.44 7.50 4.57
CA GLY A 47 -31.44 6.82 3.29
C GLY A 47 -32.35 7.47 2.25
N SER A 48 -32.19 7.05 1.00
CA SER A 48 -33.26 6.94 0.04
C SER A 48 -32.77 6.13 -1.16
N ARG A 49 -33.61 5.21 -1.61
CA ARG A 49 -33.55 4.53 -2.91
C ARG A 49 -33.29 5.52 -4.04
N ASN A 50 -32.40 5.15 -4.95
CA ASN A 50 -32.55 5.15 -6.42
C ASN A 50 -31.16 4.97 -7.07
N VAL A 51 -31.13 4.80 -8.39
CA VAL A 51 -29.95 4.75 -9.30
C VAL A 51 -29.51 3.30 -9.58
N VAL A 52 -30.13 2.68 -10.60
CA VAL A 52 -29.75 2.66 -12.03
C VAL A 52 -28.56 1.72 -12.29
N ASP A 53 -28.85 0.70 -13.10
CA ASP A 53 -28.00 -0.33 -13.67
C ASP A 53 -26.71 0.24 -14.29
N PRO A 54 -25.50 -0.34 -14.08
CA PRO A 54 -24.29 0.23 -14.63
C PRO A 54 -24.09 -0.22 -16.07
N SER A 55 -24.21 0.72 -17.01
CA SER A 55 -23.72 0.60 -18.37
C SER A 55 -22.21 0.37 -18.38
N THR A 56 -21.81 -0.83 -18.82
CA THR A 56 -20.45 -1.19 -19.24
C THR A 56 -19.90 -0.16 -20.23
N THR A 57 -18.86 0.56 -19.85
CA THR A 57 -18.04 1.32 -20.79
C THR A 57 -16.60 0.84 -20.64
N GLU A 58 -16.16 0.02 -21.59
CA GLU A 58 -14.75 -0.31 -21.80
C GLU A 58 -13.98 0.99 -22.09
N GLU A 59 -13.01 1.34 -21.25
CA GLU A 59 -12.08 2.45 -21.53
C GLU A 59 -11.06 2.00 -22.57
N LYS A 60 -11.30 2.47 -23.79
CA LYS A 60 -10.40 2.45 -24.94
C LYS A 60 -9.02 3.06 -24.60
N PRO A 61 -7.89 2.52 -25.09
CA PRO A 61 -6.58 3.14 -24.92
C PRO A 61 -6.57 4.51 -25.60
N GLN A 62 -6.47 5.60 -24.82
CA GLN A 62 -6.26 6.93 -25.37
C GLN A 62 -4.85 6.99 -25.98
N ALA A 63 -4.81 7.29 -27.27
CA ALA A 63 -3.60 7.52 -28.04
C ALA A 63 -2.78 8.65 -27.41
N ALA A 64 -1.47 8.41 -27.23
CA ALA A 64 -0.52 9.39 -26.75
C ALA A 64 -0.56 10.65 -27.64
N ALA A 65 -0.94 11.79 -27.06
CA ALA A 65 -0.77 13.08 -27.70
C ALA A 65 0.73 13.36 -27.90
N PRO A 66 1.14 13.98 -29.02
CA PRO A 66 2.55 14.30 -29.24
C PRO A 66 3.03 15.28 -28.16
N PRO A 67 4.24 15.09 -27.59
CA PRO A 67 4.74 15.97 -26.54
C PRO A 67 4.95 17.39 -27.11
N ASN A 68 4.22 18.37 -26.57
CA ASN A 68 4.51 19.77 -26.82
C ASN A 68 5.91 20.08 -26.24
N PRO A 69 6.87 20.57 -27.04
CA PRO A 69 8.26 20.75 -26.61
C PRO A 69 8.48 21.94 -25.65
N GLY A 70 7.41 22.56 -25.13
CA GLY A 70 7.46 23.84 -24.44
C GLY A 70 6.89 23.90 -23.03
N SER A 71 6.26 22.83 -22.51
CA SER A 71 5.84 22.78 -21.11
C SER A 71 6.66 21.72 -20.40
N ILE A 72 7.70 22.13 -19.70
CA ILE A 72 8.21 21.32 -18.59
C ILE A 72 7.07 21.33 -17.59
N ASP A 73 6.29 20.24 -17.55
CA ASP A 73 5.28 20.05 -16.52
C ASP A 73 5.99 20.20 -15.17
N GLU A 74 5.64 21.22 -14.42
CA GLU A 74 6.30 21.58 -13.15
C GLU A 74 6.07 20.50 -12.08
N LYS A 75 5.18 19.54 -12.39
CA LYS A 75 4.92 18.38 -11.57
C LYS A 75 6.01 17.31 -11.75
N PRO A 76 6.68 16.87 -10.67
CA PRO A 76 7.67 15.80 -10.78
C PRO A 76 7.00 14.50 -11.25
N GLU A 77 7.58 13.89 -12.28
CA GLU A 77 7.17 12.59 -12.79
C GLU A 77 7.38 11.49 -11.74
N ARG A 78 6.45 10.55 -11.64
CA ARG A 78 6.49 9.47 -10.66
C ARG A 78 6.79 8.14 -11.35
N PHE A 79 7.93 7.56 -10.99
CA PHE A 79 8.34 6.25 -11.48
C PHE A 79 8.13 5.18 -10.41
N GLN A 80 7.59 4.03 -10.82
CA GLN A 80 7.60 2.82 -10.01
C GLN A 80 8.82 1.99 -10.42
N ILE A 81 9.66 1.65 -9.45
CA ILE A 81 10.87 0.86 -9.69
C ILE A 81 10.84 -0.42 -8.85
N ALA A 82 11.20 -1.54 -9.46
CA ALA A 82 11.37 -2.81 -8.76
C ALA A 82 12.84 -2.96 -8.35
N LEU A 83 13.08 -3.09 -7.04
CA LEU A 83 14.40 -3.27 -6.44
C LEU A 83 14.41 -4.52 -5.57
N SER A 84 15.57 -5.13 -5.39
CA SER A 84 15.71 -6.25 -4.45
C SER A 84 15.48 -5.76 -3.01
N GLY A 85 14.98 -6.64 -2.13
CA GLY A 85 14.69 -6.30 -0.74
C GLY A 85 15.90 -5.76 0.02
N ALA A 86 17.10 -6.30 -0.26
CA ALA A 86 18.34 -5.85 0.34
C ALA A 86 18.66 -4.37 0.00
N VAL A 87 18.45 -3.98 -1.26
CA VAL A 87 18.67 -2.59 -1.71
C VAL A 87 17.66 -1.65 -1.06
N ILE A 88 16.39 -2.07 -0.95
CA ILE A 88 15.35 -1.29 -0.27
C ILE A 88 15.72 -1.04 1.20
N ILE A 89 16.18 -2.09 1.91
CA ILE A 89 16.58 -1.99 3.31
C ILE A 89 17.79 -1.05 3.46
N ALA A 90 18.82 -1.23 2.62
CA ALA A 90 20.01 -0.39 2.65
C ALA A 90 19.68 1.09 2.39
N ALA A 91 18.84 1.38 1.39
CA ALA A 91 18.40 2.74 1.08
C ALA A 91 17.62 3.37 2.23
N LYS A 92 16.71 2.62 2.87
CA LYS A 92 15.96 3.10 4.04
C LYS A 92 16.87 3.36 5.24
N LEU A 93 17.84 2.48 5.50
CA LEU A 93 18.80 2.67 6.60
C LEU A 93 19.64 3.94 6.37
N GLU A 94 20.08 4.17 5.14
CA GLU A 94 20.88 5.34 4.79
C GLU A 94 20.06 6.64 4.88
N ALA A 95 18.81 6.60 4.41
CA ALA A 95 17.87 7.71 4.55
C ALA A 95 17.66 8.10 6.03
N LEU A 96 17.54 7.12 6.93
CA LEU A 96 17.43 7.37 8.36
C LEU A 96 18.68 8.06 8.95
N LYS A 97 19.89 7.61 8.57
CA LYS A 97 21.14 8.23 9.02
C LYS A 97 21.26 9.68 8.58
N GLN A 98 20.86 9.97 7.33
CA GLN A 98 20.94 11.30 6.75
C GLN A 98 19.74 12.19 7.07
N LYS A 99 18.71 11.65 7.76
CA LYS A 99 17.43 12.32 8.01
C LYS A 99 16.74 12.79 6.71
N THR A 100 16.84 11.98 5.66
CA THR A 100 16.21 12.21 4.35
C THR A 100 15.21 11.10 4.02
N THR A 101 14.61 11.12 2.83
CA THR A 101 13.74 10.04 2.37
C THR A 101 14.50 9.00 1.54
N ALA A 102 13.97 7.78 1.46
CA ALA A 102 14.53 6.74 0.58
C ALA A 102 14.45 7.15 -0.91
N SER A 103 13.45 7.96 -1.28
CA SER A 103 13.35 8.54 -2.62
C SER A 103 14.51 9.49 -2.90
N ASP A 104 14.92 10.33 -1.94
CA ASP A 104 16.07 11.24 -2.13
C ASP A 104 17.39 10.49 -2.29
N ILE A 105 17.59 9.40 -1.53
CA ILE A 105 18.75 8.52 -1.67
C ILE A 105 18.75 7.88 -3.06
N THR A 106 17.59 7.41 -3.52
CA THR A 106 17.44 6.78 -4.83
C THR A 106 17.66 7.79 -5.97
N GLU A 107 17.08 8.98 -5.88
CA GLU A 107 17.28 10.08 -6.84
C GLU A 107 18.76 10.46 -6.91
N ARG A 108 19.42 10.61 -5.75
CA ARG A 108 20.85 10.92 -5.70
C ARG A 108 21.69 9.85 -6.39
N ALA A 109 21.43 8.57 -6.11
CA ALA A 109 22.13 7.47 -6.75
C ALA A 109 21.93 7.45 -8.27
N LEU A 110 20.68 7.66 -8.73
CA LEU A 110 20.36 7.75 -10.16
C LEU A 110 21.07 8.93 -10.84
N ARG A 111 21.08 10.11 -10.21
CA ARG A 111 21.79 11.28 -10.73
C ARG A 111 23.30 11.02 -10.83
N SER A 112 23.91 10.44 -9.80
CA SER A 112 25.33 10.09 -9.82
C SER A 112 25.66 9.07 -10.92
N TYR A 113 24.80 8.07 -11.12
CA TYR A 113 24.96 7.10 -12.21
C TYR A 113 24.89 7.75 -13.60
N LEU A 114 24.00 8.73 -13.78
CA LEU A 114 23.84 9.48 -15.02
C LEU A 114 24.83 10.64 -15.18
N GLY A 115 25.75 10.85 -14.23
CA GLY A 115 26.69 11.99 -14.25
C GLY A 115 26.02 13.36 -14.08
N MET A 116 24.81 13.42 -13.50
CA MET A 116 24.07 14.65 -13.27
C MET A 116 24.44 15.28 -11.92
N PRO A 117 24.39 16.63 -11.81
CA PRO A 117 24.65 17.30 -10.54
C PRO A 117 23.57 16.98 -9.50
N PRO A 118 23.91 17.08 -8.19
CA PRO A 118 22.95 16.91 -7.11
C PRO A 118 21.81 17.92 -7.24
N LYS A 119 20.62 17.52 -6.77
CA LYS A 119 19.45 18.41 -6.74
C LYS A 119 19.70 19.56 -5.78
N ALA A 120 19.47 20.79 -6.26
CA ALA A 120 19.54 22.02 -5.46
C ALA A 120 18.35 22.13 -4.51
#